data_AF-A0A2G2PXW4-F1
#
_entry.id   AF-A0A2G2PXW4-F1
#
_cell.length_a   1.000
_cell.length_b   1.000
_cell.length_c   1.000
_cell.angle_alpha   90.00
_cell.angle_beta   90.00
_cell.angle_gamma   90.00
#
_symmetry.space_group_name_H-M   'P 1'
#
loop_
_entity.id
_entity.type
_entity.pdbx_description
1 polymer ?
#
loop_
_entity_poly.entity_id
_entity_poly.type
_entity_poly.pdbx_seq_one_letter_code
_entity_poly.pdbx_strand_id
1 'polypeptide(L)'
;MIKKILLKYSHWFQDYFTSNGLNIELCKILNIIIIGILFFGFIYVFDKIIKSIVIKLFKYFSSKSKNTFDDYLVLSNFPRYISHTIPLFITWHYIPILFK
;
A
#
# COMPACT_ATOMS: atom_id res chain seq x y z
N MET A 1 -1.65 -7.97 18.05
CA MET A 1 -1.82 -6.58 18.52
C MET A 1 -2.21 -5.64 17.38
N ILE A 2 -1.40 -5.53 16.32
CA ILE A 2 -1.61 -4.62 15.16
C ILE A 2 -2.97 -4.81 14.47
N LYS A 3 -3.40 -6.06 14.21
CA LYS A 3 -4.69 -6.35 13.58
C LYS A 3 -5.90 -5.78 14.36
N LYS A 4 -5.87 -5.82 15.70
CA LYS A 4 -6.95 -5.25 16.54
C LYS A 4 -7.00 -3.72 16.43
N ILE A 5 -5.82 -3.09 16.36
CA ILE A 5 -5.71 -1.64 16.18
C ILE A 5 -6.28 -1.26 14.82
N LEU A 6 -5.89 -1.96 13.75
CA LEU A 6 -6.40 -1.71 12.39
C LEU A 6 -7.92 -1.86 12.31
N LEU A 7 -8.48 -2.91 12.90
CA LEU A 7 -9.93 -3.11 12.97
C LEU A 7 -10.63 -1.99 13.74
N LYS A 8 -10.03 -1.49 14.82
CA LYS A 8 -10.60 -0.36 15.56
C LYS A 8 -10.68 0.89 14.69
N TYR A 9 -9.62 1.20 13.95
CA TYR A 9 -9.59 2.38 13.07
C TYR A 9 -10.41 2.19 11.79
N SER A 10 -10.65 0.96 11.34
CA SER A 10 -11.48 0.68 10.16
C SER A 10 -12.97 0.92 10.37
N HIS A 11 -13.44 1.17 11.59
CA HIS A 11 -14.82 1.58 11.85
C HIS A 11 -14.94 3.00 12.37
N TRP A 12 -13.82 3.73 12.46
CA TRP A 12 -13.79 5.05 13.08
C TRP A 12 -14.74 6.06 12.41
N PHE A 13 -14.80 6.08 11.08
CA PHE A 13 -15.73 6.96 10.37
C PHE A 13 -17.18 6.54 10.56
N GLN A 14 -17.46 5.24 10.62
CA GLN A 14 -18.79 4.72 10.92
C GLN A 14 -19.26 5.18 12.31
N ASP A 15 -18.42 5.05 13.34
CA ASP A 15 -18.72 5.48 14.70
C ASP A 15 -18.95 7.00 14.75
N TYR A 16 -18.08 7.76 14.06
CA TYR A 16 -18.21 9.20 13.93
C TYR A 16 -19.55 9.59 13.31
N PHE A 17 -19.94 9.03 12.17
CA PHE A 17 -21.20 9.36 11.51
C PHE A 17 -22.42 8.91 12.30
N THR A 18 -22.36 7.73 12.94
CA THR A 18 -23.45 7.23 13.78
C THR A 18 -23.68 8.15 14.97
N SER A 19 -22.62 8.66 15.60
CA SER A 19 -22.72 9.62 16.72
C SER A 19 -23.33 10.96 16.31
N ASN A 20 -23.30 11.31 15.02
CA ASN A 20 -23.94 12.49 14.46
C ASN A 20 -25.41 12.24 14.04
N GLY A 21 -25.99 11.08 14.35
CA GLY A 21 -27.40 10.77 14.08
C GLY A 21 -27.72 10.31 12.66
N LEU A 22 -26.69 9.96 11.86
CA LEU A 22 -26.89 9.42 10.51
C LEU A 22 -27.42 7.98 10.55
N ASN A 23 -28.14 7.58 9.50
CA ASN A 23 -28.62 6.21 9.34
C ASN A 23 -27.42 5.22 9.30
N ILE A 24 -27.55 4.10 10.03
CA ILE A 24 -26.49 3.11 10.20
C ILE A 24 -26.01 2.50 8.86
N GLU A 25 -26.91 2.26 7.92
CA GLU A 25 -26.55 1.72 6.60
C GLU A 25 -25.72 2.73 5.79
N LEU A 26 -26.13 4.01 5.80
CA LEU A 26 -25.37 5.08 5.18
C LEU A 26 -23.99 5.25 5.83
N CYS A 27 -23.90 5.16 7.16
CA CYS A 27 -22.63 5.24 7.87
C CYS A 27 -21.65 4.13 7.44
N LYS A 28 -22.14 2.89 7.29
CA LYS A 28 -21.32 1.76 6.83
C LYS A 28 -20.80 1.99 5.40
N ILE A 29 -21.67 2.42 4.49
CA ILE A 29 -21.29 2.69 3.09
C ILE A 29 -20.23 3.79 3.03
N LEU A 30 -20.45 4.91 3.73
CA LEU A 30 -19.50 6.02 3.78
C LEU A 30 -18.15 5.61 4.37
N ASN A 31 -18.16 4.81 5.43
CA ASN A 31 -16.93 4.31 6.05
C ASN A 31 -16.10 3.47 5.07
N ILE A 32 -16.73 2.53 4.36
CA ILE A 32 -16.06 1.69 3.36
C ILE A 32 -15.47 2.55 2.23
N ILE A 33 -16.24 3.52 1.72
CA ILE A 33 -15.78 4.41 0.63
C ILE A 33 -14.57 5.24 1.08
N ILE A 34 -14.65 5.89 2.24
CA ILE A 34 -13.60 6.76 2.75
C ILE A 34 -12.32 5.96 3.03
N ILE A 35 -12.44 4.81 3.71
CA ILE A 35 -11.29 3.93 3.99
C ILE A 35 -10.71 3.38 2.69
N GLY A 36 -11.56 3.02 1.73
CA GLY A 36 -11.17 2.65 0.36
C GLY A 36 -10.27 3.69 -0.28
N ILE A 37 -10.75 4.93 -0.36
CA ILE A 37 -10.02 6.05 -0.97
C ILE A 37 -8.70 6.30 -0.24
N LEU A 38 -8.71 6.34 1.09
CA LEU A 38 -7.51 6.55 1.89
C LEU A 38 -6.48 5.44 1.68
N PHE A 39 -6.92 4.17 1.68
CA PHE A 39 -6.06 3.02 1.52
C PHE A 39 -5.45 2.95 0.11
N PHE A 40 -6.27 3.05 -0.93
CA PHE A 40 -5.77 3.02 -2.31
C PHE A 40 -4.91 4.25 -2.63
N GLY A 41 -5.26 5.42 -2.11
CA GLY A 41 -4.45 6.63 -2.19
C GLY A 41 -3.08 6.44 -1.53
N PHE A 42 -3.05 5.85 -0.33
CA PHE A 42 -1.82 5.52 0.37
C PHE A 42 -0.96 4.52 -0.43
N ILE A 43 -1.55 3.41 -0.91
CA ILE A 43 -0.84 2.41 -1.71
C ILE A 43 -0.28 3.01 -3.00
N TYR A 44 -1.03 3.90 -3.66
CA TYR A 44 -0.55 4.59 -4.87
C TYR A 44 0.69 5.43 -4.61
N VAL A 45 0.69 6.23 -3.53
CA VAL A 45 1.85 7.03 -3.13
C VAL A 45 3.02 6.12 -2.74
N PHE A 46 2.73 5.06 -1.99
CA PHE A 46 3.72 4.09 -1.55
C PHE A 46 4.40 3.38 -2.72
N ASP A 47 3.64 2.99 -3.77
CA ASP A 47 4.18 2.39 -5.00
C ASP A 47 5.20 3.31 -5.67
N LYS A 48 4.91 4.62 -5.76
CA LYS A 48 5.84 5.60 -6.33
C LYS A 48 7.13 5.70 -5.52
N ILE A 49 7.03 5.68 -4.20
CA ILE A 49 8.18 5.75 -3.29
C ILE A 49 9.04 4.50 -3.43
N ILE A 50 8.44 3.31 -3.32
CA ILE A 50 9.15 2.02 -3.44
C ILE A 50 9.83 1.90 -4.79
N LYS A 51 9.15 2.26 -5.88
CA LYS A 51 9.75 2.28 -7.22
C LYS A 51 11.00 3.15 -7.28
N SER A 52 10.95 4.34 -6.69
CA SER A 52 12.10 5.25 -6.66
C SER A 52 13.27 4.66 -5.86
N ILE A 53 12.99 4.06 -4.69
CA ILE A 53 14.00 3.43 -3.83
C ILE A 53 14.65 2.24 -4.52
N VAL A 54 13.84 1.31 -5.04
CA VAL A 54 14.32 0.09 -5.69
C VAL A 54 15.20 0.42 -6.89
N ILE A 55 14.76 1.32 -7.78
CA ILE A 55 15.55 1.71 -8.96
C ILE A 55 16.89 2.34 -8.55
N LYS A 56 16.90 3.21 -7.53
CA LYS A 56 18.14 3.83 -7.03
C LYS A 56 19.10 2.82 -6.43
N LEU A 57 18.59 1.86 -5.65
CA LEU A 57 19.40 0.79 -5.07
C LEU A 57 20.08 -0.04 -6.16
N PHE A 58 19.33 -0.52 -7.16
CA PHE A 58 19.90 -1.32 -8.23
C PHE A 58 20.94 -0.57 -9.07
N LYS A 59 20.71 0.72 -9.35
CA LYS A 59 21.72 1.56 -10.02
C LYS A 59 22.99 1.72 -9.18
N TYR A 60 22.84 1.95 -7.88
CA TYR A 60 23.97 2.06 -6.96
C TYR A 60 24.79 0.76 -6.89
N PHE A 61 24.11 -0.40 -6.82
CA PHE A 61 24.77 -1.70 -6.80
C PHE A 61 25.53 -1.99 -8.10
N SER A 62 24.91 -1.80 -9.26
CA SER A 62 25.56 -1.97 -10.57
C SER A 62 26.79 -1.05 -10.70
N SER A 63 26.72 0.22 -10.28
CA SER A 63 27.87 1.14 -10.36
C SER A 63 29.07 0.76 -9.48
N LYS A 64 28.86 -0.04 -8.44
CA LYS A 64 29.89 -0.43 -7.47
C LYS A 64 30.38 -1.86 -7.67
N SER A 65 29.59 -2.66 -8.39
CA SER A 65 29.86 -4.06 -8.71
C SER A 65 30.79 -4.17 -9.91
N LYS A 66 31.64 -5.20 -9.93
CA LYS A 66 32.37 -5.62 -11.15
C LYS A 66 31.66 -6.77 -11.88
N ASN A 67 30.47 -7.17 -11.42
CA ASN A 67 29.74 -8.33 -11.91
C ASN A 67 28.79 -7.93 -13.04
N THR A 68 28.92 -8.59 -14.20
CA THR A 68 28.06 -8.38 -15.38
C THR A 68 26.60 -8.74 -15.13
N PHE A 69 26.32 -9.63 -14.18
CA PHE A 69 24.95 -10.02 -13.82
C PHE A 69 24.11 -8.84 -13.30
N ASP A 70 24.69 -7.97 -12.47
CA ASP A 70 23.97 -6.82 -11.89
C ASP A 70 23.59 -5.80 -12.98
N ASP A 71 24.44 -5.66 -13.99
CA ASP A 71 24.17 -4.81 -15.16
C ASP A 71 23.03 -5.37 -16.00
N TYR A 72 22.97 -6.69 -16.21
CA TYR A 72 21.84 -7.34 -16.87
C TYR A 72 20.53 -7.15 -16.10
N LEU A 73 20.56 -7.17 -14.77
CA LEU A 73 19.37 -6.90 -13.96
C LEU A 73 18.86 -5.46 -14.17
N VAL A 74 19.76 -4.47 -14.20
CA VAL A 74 19.36 -3.08 -14.46
C VAL A 74 18.82 -2.90 -15.88
N LEU A 75 19.46 -3.50 -16.88
CA LEU A 75 19.08 -3.40 -18.30
C LEU A 75 17.73 -4.07 -18.61
N SER A 76 17.41 -5.17 -17.93
CA SER A 76 16.18 -5.94 -18.16
C SER A 76 14.91 -5.30 -17.59
N ASN A 77 14.97 -4.10 -17.03
CA ASN A 77 13.89 -3.46 -16.26
C ASN A 77 13.42 -4.26 -15.03
N PHE A 78 14.16 -5.28 -14.59
CA PHE A 78 13.83 -6.09 -13.42
C PHE A 78 13.54 -5.25 -12.15
N PRO A 79 14.31 -4.19 -11.81
CA PRO A 79 14.05 -3.34 -10.64
C PRO A 79 12.67 -2.69 -10.69
N ARG A 80 12.17 -2.37 -11.89
CA ARG A 80 10.85 -1.77 -12.08
C ARG A 80 9.76 -2.80 -11.79
N TYR A 81 9.88 -4.03 -12.28
CA TYR A 81 8.87 -5.07 -12.04
C TYR A 81 8.81 -5.52 -10.58
N ILE A 82 9.96 -5.73 -9.95
CA ILE A 82 9.99 -6.17 -8.55
C ILE A 82 9.40 -5.09 -7.62
N SER A 83 9.58 -3.81 -7.97
CA SER A 83 9.07 -2.70 -7.15
C SER A 83 7.55 -2.67 -7.02
N HIS A 84 6.81 -3.16 -8.01
CA HIS A 84 5.34 -3.24 -7.96
C HIS A 84 4.83 -4.46 -7.17
N THR A 85 5.67 -5.48 -6.99
CA THR A 85 5.31 -6.69 -6.24
C THR A 85 5.13 -6.40 -4.76
N ILE A 86 5.93 -5.47 -4.21
CA ILE A 86 5.89 -5.09 -2.78
C ILE A 86 4.54 -4.41 -2.43
N PRO A 87 4.07 -3.35 -3.12
CA PRO A 87 2.75 -2.78 -2.91
C PRO A 87 1.59 -3.77 -3.09
N LEU A 88 1.70 -4.69 -4.07
CA LEU A 88 0.70 -5.75 -4.28
C LEU A 88 0.60 -6.68 -3.06
N PHE A 89 1.74 -7.13 -2.53
CA PHE A 89 1.78 -7.99 -1.35
C PHE A 89 1.16 -7.31 -0.11
N ILE A 90 1.49 -6.03 0.11
CA ILE A 90 0.89 -5.23 1.19
C ILE A 90 -0.63 -5.15 0.99
N THR A 91 -1.07 -4.83 -0.22
CA THR A 91 -2.49 -4.74 -0.56
C THR A 91 -3.24 -6.03 -0.24
N TRP A 92 -2.70 -7.16 -0.68
CA TRP A 92 -3.25 -8.49 -0.43
C TRP A 92 -3.41 -8.79 1.08
N HIS A 93 -2.42 -8.40 1.89
CA HIS A 93 -2.45 -8.68 3.32
C HIS A 93 -3.45 -7.80 4.09
N TYR A 94 -3.58 -6.51 3.72
CA TYR A 94 -4.35 -5.54 4.49
C TYR A 94 -5.80 -5.36 4.07
N ILE A 95 -6.17 -5.62 2.80
CA ILE A 95 -7.57 -5.60 2.34
C ILE A 95 -8.51 -6.41 3.25
N PRO A 96 -8.25 -7.70 3.56
CA PRO A 96 -9.18 -8.49 4.37
C PRO A 96 -9.22 -8.07 5.85
N ILE A 97 -8.34 -7.16 6.27
CA ILE A 97 -8.30 -6.61 7.62
C ILE A 97 -9.09 -5.31 7.68
N LEU A 98 -8.96 -4.45 6.67
CA LEU A 98 -9.57 -3.11 6.63
C LEU A 98 -11.03 -3.13 6.21
N PHE A 99 -11.45 -4.09 5.39
CA PHE A 99 -12.83 -4.19 4.86
C PHE A 99 -13.61 -5.38 5.44
N LYS A 100 -13.25 -5.78 6.65
CA LYS A 100 -13.99 -6.79 7.41
C LYS A 100 -15.14 -6.14 8.17
#